data_AF-A0AB38BLB8-F1
#
_entry.id   AF-A0AB38BLB8-F1
#
_cell.length_a   1.000
_cell.length_b   1.000
_cell.length_c   1.000
_cell.angle_alpha   90.00
_cell.angle_beta   90.00
_cell.angle_gamma   90.00
#
_symmetry.space_group_name_H-M   'P 1'
#
loop_
_entity.id
_entity.type
_entity.pdbx_description
1 polymer ?
#
loop_
_entity_poly.entity_id
_entity_poly.type
_entity_poly.pdbx_seq_one_letter_code
_entity_poly.pdbx_strand_id
1 'polypeptide(L)'
;MASNESTLSIINIAITVLLSLLTSLIAAKHVAKPEKQRTSRLIFDNCYSKIYSLVEYKLYSKDVTLVEVREIGNEIVSICDSANYYYYPSVKHYAERMRDSDNSNYMENWQYFSKRFSMRYDTVCRDIGLPLRNNAYRLNHNQYQTDLEFWIYLIKNEWLEALFLLFIITVVIYLNL
;
A
#
# COMPACT_ATOMS: atom_id res chain seq x y z
N MET A 1 13.64 7.58 -53.20
CA MET A 1 12.86 6.42 -52.71
C MET A 1 13.62 5.56 -51.70
N ALA A 2 14.94 5.36 -51.81
CA ALA A 2 15.73 4.55 -50.86
C ALA A 2 15.82 5.07 -49.41
N SER A 3 15.63 6.37 -49.13
CA SER A 3 15.72 6.91 -47.76
C SER A 3 14.50 6.59 -46.89
N ASN A 4 13.36 6.28 -47.49
CA ASN A 4 12.13 6.01 -46.75
C ASN A 4 12.12 4.59 -46.18
N GLU A 5 12.69 3.63 -46.90
CA GLU A 5 12.82 2.23 -46.47
C GLU A 5 13.83 2.06 -45.32
N SER A 6 14.94 2.80 -45.35
CA SER A 6 15.93 2.77 -44.25
C SER A 6 15.36 3.36 -42.96
N THR A 7 14.58 4.43 -43.07
CA THR A 7 13.92 5.06 -41.91
C THR A 7 12.82 4.16 -41.34
N LEU A 8 12.03 3.50 -42.19
CA LEU A 8 11.02 2.50 -41.80
C LEU A 8 11.65 1.28 -41.11
N SER A 9 12.81 0.83 -41.60
CA SER A 9 13.60 -0.25 -41.01
C SER A 9 14.10 0.08 -39.60
N ILE A 10 14.65 1.28 -39.40
CA ILE A 10 15.12 1.74 -38.08
C ILE A 10 13.95 1.84 -37.09
N ILE A 11 12.80 2.36 -37.53
CA ILE A 11 11.59 2.45 -36.69
C ILE A 11 11.11 1.05 -36.28
N ASN A 12 11.07 0.08 -37.21
CA ASN A 12 10.67 -1.29 -36.91
C ASN A 12 11.63 -1.99 -35.93
N ILE A 13 12.94 -1.75 -36.08
CA ILE A 13 13.95 -2.26 -35.13
C ILE A 13 13.72 -1.64 -33.74
N ALA A 14 13.51 -0.33 -33.67
CA ALA A 14 13.25 0.35 -32.40
C ALA A 14 11.98 -0.19 -31.71
N ILE A 15 10.88 -0.34 -32.44
CA ILE A 15 9.62 -0.91 -31.92
C ILE A 15 9.84 -2.34 -31.42
N THR A 16 10.56 -3.17 -32.18
CA THR A 16 10.83 -4.57 -31.81
C THR A 16 11.66 -4.68 -30.53
N VAL A 17 12.69 -3.83 -30.39
CA VAL A 17 13.50 -3.76 -29.16
C VAL A 17 12.65 -3.32 -27.98
N LEU A 18 11.79 -2.32 -28.17
CA LEU A 18 10.92 -1.79 -27.11
C LEU A 18 9.87 -2.82 -26.66
N LEU A 19 9.27 -3.55 -27.60
CA LEU A 19 8.37 -4.67 -27.32
C LEU A 19 9.10 -5.80 -26.58
N SER A 20 10.33 -6.14 -26.99
CA SER A 20 11.13 -7.19 -26.35
C SER A 20 11.52 -6.83 -24.91
N LEU A 21 11.84 -5.55 -24.66
CA LEU A 21 12.08 -5.04 -23.31
C LEU A 21 10.81 -5.08 -22.46
N LEU A 22 9.68 -4.63 -22.99
CA LEU A 22 8.39 -4.65 -22.30
C LEU A 22 7.96 -6.08 -21.94
N THR A 23 8.03 -7.03 -22.87
CA THR A 23 7.68 -8.43 -22.61
C THR A 23 8.61 -9.06 -21.58
N SER A 24 9.92 -8.78 -21.64
CA SER A 24 10.89 -9.25 -20.64
C SER A 24 10.58 -8.72 -19.24
N LEU A 25 10.23 -7.44 -19.12
CA LEU A 25 9.83 -6.84 -17.83
C LEU A 25 8.54 -7.47 -17.28
N ILE A 26 7.55 -7.74 -18.14
CA ILE A 26 6.28 -8.38 -17.75
C ILE A 26 6.52 -9.84 -17.31
N ALA A 27 7.37 -10.57 -18.04
CA ALA A 27 7.74 -11.95 -17.73
C ALA A 27 8.49 -12.05 -16.39
N ALA A 28 9.51 -11.19 -16.18
CA ALA A 28 10.25 -11.14 -14.91
C ALA A 28 9.32 -10.87 -13.71
N LYS A 29 8.35 -9.97 -13.87
CA LYS A 29 7.34 -9.68 -12.84
C LYS A 29 6.44 -10.88 -12.54
N HIS A 30 6.12 -11.70 -13.54
CA HIS A 30 5.33 -12.92 -13.35
C HIS A 30 6.14 -14.04 -12.69
N VAL A 31 7.41 -14.21 -13.07
CA VAL A 31 8.30 -15.24 -12.50
C VAL A 31 8.62 -14.97 -11.02
N ALA A 32 8.78 -13.71 -10.62
CA ALA A 32 9.02 -13.35 -9.22
C ALA A 32 7.76 -13.39 -8.32
N LYS A 33 6.57 -13.54 -8.94
CA LYS A 33 5.28 -13.48 -8.23
C LYS A 33 5.11 -14.62 -7.20
N PRO A 34 5.45 -15.89 -7.47
CA PRO A 34 5.24 -16.99 -6.53
C PRO A 34 6.11 -16.87 -5.27
N GLU A 35 7.38 -16.48 -5.39
CA GLU A 35 8.27 -16.29 -4.23
C GLU A 35 7.85 -15.10 -3.37
N LYS A 36 7.47 -14.00 -4.02
CA LYS A 36 6.90 -12.84 -3.33
C LYS A 36 5.63 -13.21 -2.58
N GLN A 37 4.72 -13.95 -3.23
CA GLN A 37 3.48 -14.44 -2.62
C GLN A 37 3.75 -15.33 -1.41
N ARG A 38 4.66 -16.29 -1.53
CA ARG A 38 5.06 -17.17 -0.43
C ARG A 38 5.61 -16.38 0.75
N THR A 39 6.49 -15.42 0.49
CA THR A 39 7.09 -14.56 1.53
C THR A 39 6.03 -13.69 2.20
N SER A 40 5.17 -13.03 1.43
CA SER A 40 4.06 -12.23 1.96
C SER A 40 3.09 -13.08 2.77
N ARG A 41 2.87 -14.34 2.39
CA ARG A 41 2.03 -15.27 3.18
C ARG A 41 2.66 -15.58 4.54
N LEU A 42 3.96 -15.85 4.58
CA LEU A 42 4.69 -16.05 5.84
C LEU A 42 4.69 -14.79 6.71
N ILE A 43 4.83 -13.60 6.12
CA ILE A 43 4.72 -12.32 6.85
C ILE A 43 3.32 -12.15 7.44
N PHE A 44 2.28 -12.50 6.67
CA PHE A 44 0.89 -12.43 7.11
C PHE A 44 0.62 -13.38 8.29
N ASP A 45 0.92 -14.66 8.11
CA ASP A 45 0.57 -15.71 9.06
C ASP A 45 1.40 -15.59 10.36
N ASN A 46 2.67 -15.21 10.27
CA ASN A 46 3.54 -15.15 11.45
C ASN A 46 3.37 -13.85 12.27
N CYS A 47 3.06 -12.73 11.62
CA CYS A 47 3.15 -11.40 12.23
C CYS A 47 1.92 -10.53 11.98
N TYR A 48 1.59 -10.25 10.72
CA TYR A 48 0.67 -9.16 10.38
C TYR A 48 -0.79 -9.45 10.74
N SER A 49 -1.23 -10.71 10.67
CA SER A 49 -2.56 -11.12 11.13
C SER A 49 -2.76 -10.83 12.62
N LYS A 50 -1.79 -11.22 13.46
CA LYS A 50 -1.80 -11.01 14.91
C LYS A 50 -1.80 -9.52 15.27
N ILE A 51 -0.91 -8.74 14.63
CA ILE A 51 -0.88 -7.29 14.84
C ILE A 51 -2.22 -6.68 14.44
N TYR A 52 -2.78 -7.07 13.30
CA TYR A 52 -4.06 -6.54 12.85
C TYR A 52 -5.19 -6.84 13.85
N SER A 53 -5.30 -8.07 14.33
CA SER A 53 -6.29 -8.44 15.36
C SER A 53 -6.13 -7.65 16.66
N LEU A 54 -4.90 -7.30 17.05
CA LEU A 54 -4.64 -6.47 18.24
C LEU A 54 -5.14 -5.03 18.07
N VAL A 55 -4.94 -4.45 16.88
CA VAL A 55 -5.15 -3.01 16.68
C VAL A 55 -6.43 -2.65 15.93
N GLU A 56 -7.11 -3.58 15.27
CA GLU A 56 -8.19 -3.33 14.30
C GLU A 56 -9.20 -2.27 14.75
N TYR A 57 -9.76 -2.40 15.95
CA TYR A 57 -10.82 -1.50 16.45
C TYR A 57 -10.31 -0.13 16.89
N LYS A 58 -9.03 -0.04 17.23
CA LYS A 58 -8.42 1.22 17.70
C LYS A 58 -7.60 1.88 16.62
N LEU A 59 -7.31 1.18 15.53
CA LEU A 59 -6.46 1.66 14.44
C LEU A 59 -6.98 3.02 13.98
N TYR A 60 -6.17 4.08 14.14
CA TYR A 60 -6.52 5.49 13.90
C TYR A 60 -7.46 6.19 14.88
N SER A 61 -7.86 5.55 15.98
CA SER A 61 -8.57 6.21 17.07
C SER A 61 -7.70 7.30 17.69
N LYS A 62 -8.34 8.44 17.99
CA LYS A 62 -7.74 9.55 18.77
C LYS A 62 -7.96 9.36 20.27
N ASP A 63 -8.76 8.37 20.65
CA ASP A 63 -9.15 8.09 22.03
C ASP A 63 -8.31 6.95 22.64
N VAL A 64 -7.03 6.87 22.25
CA VAL A 64 -6.07 5.95 22.88
C VAL A 64 -5.29 6.70 23.95
N THR A 65 -5.01 6.04 25.06
CA THR A 65 -4.20 6.60 26.15
C THR A 65 -2.72 6.27 25.98
N LEU A 66 -1.84 7.00 26.67
CA LEU A 66 -0.40 6.70 26.72
C LEU A 66 -0.13 5.26 27.17
N VAL A 67 -0.85 4.79 28.19
CA VAL A 67 -0.67 3.44 28.73
C VAL A 67 -1.00 2.40 27.65
N GLU A 68 -2.15 2.53 27.00
CA GLU A 68 -2.55 1.62 25.92
C GLU A 68 -1.56 1.64 24.74
N VAL A 69 -1.06 2.82 24.34
CA VAL A 69 -0.08 2.93 23.26
C VAL A 69 1.22 2.20 23.62
N ARG A 70 1.69 2.32 24.85
CA ARG A 70 2.89 1.60 25.32
C ARG A 70 2.67 0.09 25.37
N GLU A 71 1.53 -0.35 25.91
CA GLU A 71 1.17 -1.77 26.00
C GLU A 71 1.06 -2.41 24.61
N ILE A 72 0.32 -1.78 23.70
CA ILE A 72 0.20 -2.23 22.30
C ILE A 72 1.58 -2.24 21.63
N GLY A 73 2.39 -1.20 21.84
CA GLY A 73 3.76 -1.15 21.31
C GLY A 73 4.61 -2.33 21.77
N ASN A 74 4.55 -2.67 23.05
CA ASN A 74 5.26 -3.81 23.62
C ASN A 74 4.78 -5.15 23.05
N GLU A 75 3.47 -5.35 22.94
CA GLU A 75 2.90 -6.56 22.36
C GLU A 75 3.30 -6.74 20.89
N ILE A 76 3.29 -5.67 20.09
CA ILE A 76 3.71 -5.72 18.69
C ILE A 76 5.20 -6.05 18.56
N VAL A 77 6.05 -5.50 19.43
CA VAL A 77 7.48 -5.86 19.46
C VAL A 77 7.63 -7.35 19.74
N SER A 78 6.92 -7.88 20.74
CA SER A 78 6.92 -9.31 21.04
C SER A 78 6.43 -10.17 19.86
N ILE A 79 5.39 -9.74 19.14
CA ILE A 79 4.92 -10.42 17.94
C ILE A 79 6.02 -10.45 16.87
N CYS A 80 6.68 -9.31 16.61
CA CYS A 80 7.77 -9.22 15.64
C CYS A 80 8.96 -10.13 16.02
N ASP A 81 9.33 -10.17 17.30
CA ASP A 81 10.43 -11.01 17.80
C ASP A 81 10.13 -12.50 17.63
N SER A 82 8.86 -12.90 17.81
CA SER A 82 8.42 -14.29 17.59
C SER A 82 8.26 -14.67 16.11
N ALA A 83 8.33 -13.71 15.18
CA ALA A 83 7.96 -13.92 13.78
C ALA A 83 9.12 -14.44 12.90
N ASN A 84 10.28 -14.81 13.46
CA ASN A 84 11.41 -15.37 12.71
C ASN A 84 11.83 -14.51 11.51
N TYR A 85 11.94 -13.19 11.70
CA TYR A 85 12.25 -12.20 10.64
C TYR A 85 11.19 -12.05 9.53
N TYR A 86 10.05 -12.73 9.62
CA TYR A 86 8.91 -12.53 8.71
C TYR A 86 8.06 -11.31 9.11
N TYR A 87 8.68 -10.14 9.08
CA TYR A 87 8.03 -8.85 9.28
C TYR A 87 8.81 -7.75 8.56
N TYR A 88 8.15 -6.62 8.26
CA TYR A 88 8.89 -5.46 7.75
C TYR A 88 9.54 -4.71 8.91
N PRO A 89 10.86 -4.42 8.86
CA PRO A 89 11.58 -3.76 9.96
C PRO A 89 10.95 -2.43 10.41
N SER A 90 10.34 -1.69 9.47
CA SER A 90 9.64 -0.45 9.79
C SER A 90 8.53 -0.64 10.83
N VAL A 91 7.79 -1.76 10.80
CA VAL A 91 6.69 -1.98 11.75
C VAL A 91 7.22 -2.14 13.16
N LYS A 92 8.26 -2.95 13.35
CA LYS A 92 8.91 -3.11 14.66
C LYS A 92 9.46 -1.78 15.16
N HIS A 93 10.15 -1.03 14.31
CA HIS A 93 10.70 0.29 14.68
C HIS A 93 9.64 1.27 15.19
N TYR A 94 8.47 1.35 14.54
CA TYR A 94 7.39 2.22 15.01
C TYR A 94 6.71 1.69 16.28
N ALA A 95 6.65 0.37 16.47
CA ALA A 95 6.15 -0.23 17.71
C ALA A 95 7.10 0.05 18.91
N GLU A 96 8.41 0.00 18.70
CA GLU A 96 9.40 0.40 19.71
C GLU A 96 9.21 1.87 20.11
N ARG A 97 8.99 2.76 19.14
CA ARG A 97 8.66 4.17 19.42
C ARG A 97 7.38 4.35 20.23
N MET A 98 6.37 3.52 20.01
CA MET A 98 5.15 3.52 20.82
C MET A 98 5.41 3.03 22.25
N ARG A 99 6.14 1.92 22.40
CA ARG A 99 6.54 1.35 23.69
C ARG A 99 7.30 2.38 24.55
N ASP A 100 8.20 3.14 23.91
CA ASP A 100 9.10 4.08 24.58
C ASP A 100 8.54 5.51 24.60
N SER A 101 7.30 5.72 24.14
CA SER A 101 6.64 7.02 24.04
C SER A 101 6.37 7.67 25.40
N ASP A 102 6.14 8.97 25.44
CA ASP A 102 5.71 9.72 26.64
C ASP A 102 4.49 10.60 26.36
N ASN A 103 4.03 11.37 27.35
CA ASN A 103 2.84 12.22 27.23
C ASN A 103 2.90 13.22 26.07
N SER A 104 4.10 13.62 25.63
CA SER A 104 4.28 14.61 24.56
C SER A 104 4.17 14.01 23.15
N ASN A 105 4.47 12.71 22.98
CA ASN A 105 4.69 12.11 21.66
C ASN A 105 3.90 10.80 21.40
N TYR A 106 3.20 10.25 22.39
CA TYR A 106 2.52 8.95 22.22
C TYR A 106 1.47 8.95 21.12
N MET A 107 0.67 10.01 21.00
CA MET A 107 -0.37 10.10 19.98
C MET A 107 0.23 10.24 18.58
N GLU A 108 1.32 11.00 18.44
CA GLU A 108 2.05 11.12 17.17
C GLU A 108 2.65 9.76 16.77
N ASN A 109 3.28 9.06 17.71
CA ASN A 109 3.82 7.72 17.46
C ASN A 109 2.72 6.71 17.09
N TRP A 110 1.56 6.78 17.74
CA TRP A 110 0.38 5.97 17.39
C TRP A 110 -0.11 6.21 15.96
N GLN A 111 -0.21 7.47 15.55
CA GLN A 111 -0.63 7.84 14.20
C GLN A 111 0.38 7.37 13.15
N TYR A 112 1.68 7.57 13.40
CA TYR A 112 2.71 7.09 12.47
C TYR A 112 2.71 5.58 12.34
N PHE A 113 2.60 4.86 13.45
CA PHE A 113 2.45 3.40 13.42
C PHE A 113 1.21 3.00 12.62
N SER A 114 0.04 3.56 12.95
CA SER A 114 -1.24 3.24 12.29
C SER A 114 -1.15 3.40 10.78
N LYS A 115 -0.60 4.53 10.31
CA LYS A 115 -0.40 4.83 8.89
C LYS A 115 0.57 3.85 8.22
N ARG A 116 1.69 3.54 8.87
CA ARG A 116 2.76 2.69 8.32
C ARG A 116 2.40 1.21 8.31
N PHE A 117 1.83 0.70 9.39
CA PHE A 117 1.34 -0.66 9.50
C PHE A 117 0.28 -0.92 8.43
N SER A 118 -0.71 -0.04 8.33
CA SER A 118 -1.78 -0.08 7.35
C SER A 118 -1.32 -0.23 5.90
N MET A 119 -0.38 0.62 5.46
CA MET A 119 0.18 0.53 4.11
C MET A 119 0.85 -0.82 3.84
N ARG A 120 1.59 -1.34 4.83
CA ARG A 120 2.28 -2.63 4.69
C ARG A 120 1.30 -3.79 4.73
N TYR A 121 0.29 -3.73 5.59
CA TYR A 121 -0.77 -4.73 5.70
C TYR A 121 -1.53 -4.87 4.38
N ASP A 122 -1.94 -3.75 3.78
CA ASP A 122 -2.63 -3.77 2.49
C ASP A 122 -1.73 -4.28 1.36
N THR A 123 -0.42 -4.03 1.44
CA THR A 123 0.56 -4.57 0.48
C THR A 123 0.65 -6.09 0.60
N VAL A 124 0.81 -6.59 1.82
CA VAL A 124 0.89 -8.03 2.10
C VAL A 124 -0.39 -8.73 1.66
N CYS A 125 -1.57 -8.20 2.02
CA CYS A 125 -2.87 -8.76 1.63
C CYS A 125 -3.03 -8.79 0.11
N ARG A 126 -2.68 -7.71 -0.60
CA ARG A 126 -2.75 -7.66 -2.07
C ARG A 126 -1.84 -8.71 -2.71
N ASP A 127 -0.64 -8.90 -2.20
CA ASP A 127 0.30 -9.87 -2.74
C ASP A 127 -0.30 -11.28 -2.68
N ILE A 128 -0.90 -11.66 -1.54
CA ILE A 128 -1.46 -13.00 -1.30
C ILE A 128 -2.92 -13.18 -1.72
N GLY A 129 -3.56 -12.14 -2.26
CA GLY A 129 -4.96 -12.19 -2.71
C GLY A 129 -5.99 -12.21 -1.58
N LEU A 130 -5.65 -11.71 -0.40
CA LEU A 130 -6.63 -11.49 0.68
C LEU A 130 -7.40 -10.18 0.45
N PRO A 131 -8.65 -10.09 0.93
CA PRO A 131 -9.41 -8.84 0.87
C PRO A 131 -8.64 -7.73 1.60
N LEU A 132 -8.59 -6.56 0.97
CA LEU A 132 -8.11 -5.35 1.62
C LEU A 132 -9.15 -4.91 2.66
N ARG A 133 -8.69 -4.14 3.64
CA ARG A 133 -9.59 -3.55 4.64
C ARG A 133 -10.66 -2.72 3.94
N ASN A 134 -11.91 -2.80 4.42
CA ASN A 134 -13.07 -2.22 3.75
C ASN A 134 -12.87 -0.72 3.42
N ASN A 135 -13.36 -0.29 2.26
CA ASN A 135 -13.35 1.13 1.85
C ASN A 135 -13.98 2.05 2.91
N ALA A 136 -14.96 1.58 3.69
CA ALA A 136 -15.52 2.34 4.81
C ALA A 136 -14.49 2.69 5.90
N TYR A 137 -13.54 1.79 6.19
CA TYR A 137 -12.40 2.11 7.06
C TYR A 137 -11.47 3.09 6.37
N ARG A 138 -11.17 2.88 5.10
CA ARG A 138 -10.24 3.70 4.31
C ARG A 138 -10.74 5.11 4.06
N LEU A 139 -12.05 5.35 4.04
CA LEU A 139 -12.67 6.66 3.84
C LEU A 139 -12.99 7.37 5.17
N ASN A 140 -12.61 6.78 6.31
CA ASN A 140 -12.77 7.44 7.60
C ASN A 140 -11.81 8.64 7.68
N HIS A 141 -12.37 9.83 7.69
CA HIS A 141 -11.61 11.08 7.71
C HIS A 141 -10.67 11.19 8.92
N ASN A 142 -10.98 10.52 10.04
CA ASN A 142 -10.15 10.50 11.24
C ASN A 142 -8.76 9.87 11.03
N GLN A 143 -8.54 9.15 9.94
CA GLN A 143 -7.24 8.54 9.59
C GLN A 143 -6.24 9.53 8.97
N TYR A 144 -6.71 10.71 8.55
CA TYR A 144 -5.91 11.70 7.83
C TYR A 144 -5.56 12.86 8.75
N GLN A 145 -4.32 13.34 8.66
CA GLN A 145 -3.90 14.50 9.45
C GLN A 145 -4.47 15.80 8.87
N THR A 146 -4.73 15.83 7.56
CA THR A 146 -5.29 16.99 6.86
C THR A 146 -6.27 16.56 5.76
N ASP A 147 -7.17 17.47 5.38
CA ASP A 147 -8.06 17.30 4.23
C ASP A 147 -7.30 16.98 2.94
N LEU A 148 -6.14 17.60 2.74
CA LEU A 148 -5.30 17.39 1.57
C LEU A 148 -4.79 15.94 1.49
N GLU A 149 -4.41 15.34 2.62
CA GLU A 149 -4.03 13.92 2.64
C GLU A 149 -5.19 13.00 2.27
N PHE A 150 -6.41 13.34 2.71
CA PHE A 150 -7.63 12.63 2.34
C PHE A 150 -7.90 12.72 0.83
N TRP A 151 -7.83 13.92 0.25
CA TRP A 151 -8.05 14.13 -1.19
C TRP A 151 -6.99 13.45 -2.06
N ILE A 152 -5.71 13.51 -1.69
CA ILE A 152 -4.65 12.78 -2.40
C ILE A 152 -4.94 11.28 -2.40
N TYR A 153 -5.38 10.75 -1.26
CA TYR A 153 -5.69 9.34 -1.13
C TYR A 153 -6.90 8.93 -1.97
N LEU A 154 -7.96 9.74 -1.95
CA LEU A 154 -9.17 9.53 -2.73
C LEU A 154 -8.86 9.49 -4.23
N ILE A 155 -8.11 10.48 -4.71
CA ILE A 155 -7.64 10.53 -6.10
C ILE A 155 -6.79 9.29 -6.40
N LYS A 156 -5.82 8.94 -5.56
CA LYS A 156 -4.92 7.81 -5.84
C LYS A 156 -5.63 6.46 -5.96
N ASN A 157 -6.75 6.25 -5.27
CA ASN A 157 -7.48 4.98 -5.34
C ASN A 157 -8.63 5.00 -6.36
N GLU A 158 -9.30 6.13 -6.53
CA GLU A 158 -10.52 6.25 -7.34
C GLU A 158 -10.28 7.02 -8.67
N TRP A 159 -9.02 7.35 -9.01
CA TRP A 159 -8.71 8.10 -10.24
C TRP A 159 -9.13 7.38 -11.51
N LEU A 160 -9.20 6.04 -11.50
CA LEU A 160 -9.67 5.27 -12.66
C LEU A 160 -11.18 5.43 -12.83
N GLU A 161 -11.99 5.38 -11.76
CA GLU A 161 -13.41 5.71 -11.84
C GLU A 161 -13.61 7.18 -12.26
N ALA A 162 -12.81 8.10 -11.72
CA ALA A 162 -12.86 9.52 -12.08
C ALA A 162 -12.51 9.76 -13.56
N LEU A 163 -11.46 9.11 -14.08
CA LEU A 163 -11.08 9.16 -15.49
C LEU A 163 -12.14 8.52 -16.39
N PHE A 164 -12.75 7.42 -15.95
CA PHE A 164 -13.83 6.76 -16.66
C PHE A 164 -15.07 7.65 -16.75
N LEU A 165 -15.46 8.32 -15.67
CA LEU A 165 -16.50 9.33 -15.66
C LEU A 165 -16.17 10.50 -16.60
N LEU A 166 -14.93 10.98 -16.56
CA LEU A 166 -14.47 12.08 -17.41
C LEU A 166 -14.49 11.69 -18.90
N PHE A 167 -14.13 10.44 -19.22
CA PHE A 167 -14.26 9.84 -20.55
C PHE A 167 -15.73 9.76 -20.99
N ILE A 168 -16.64 9.28 -20.14
CA ILE A 168 -18.08 9.24 -20.47
C ILE A 168 -18.60 10.65 -20.77
N ILE A 169 -18.27 11.63 -19.93
CA ILE A 169 -18.68 13.03 -20.12
C ILE A 169 -18.16 13.57 -21.45
N THR A 170 -16.89 13.31 -21.81
CA THR A 170 -16.33 13.76 -23.09
C THR A 170 -17.00 13.09 -24.28
N VAL A 171 -17.30 11.79 -24.20
CA VAL A 171 -18.05 11.06 -25.24
C VAL A 171 -19.46 11.63 -25.40
N VAL A 172 -20.17 11.90 -24.31
CA VAL A 172 -21.51 12.49 -24.34
C VAL A 172 -21.50 13.89 -24.93
N ILE A 173 -20.52 14.73 -24.58
CA ILE A 173 -20.38 16.09 -25.16
C ILE A 173 -20.08 16.00 -26.65
N TYR A 174 -19.16 15.12 -27.07
CA TYR A 174 -18.80 14.94 -28.48
C TYR A 174 -19.96 14.40 -29.33
N LEU A 175 -20.82 13.54 -28.78
CA LEU A 175 -21.98 13.00 -29.49
C LEU A 175 -23.19 13.96 -29.53
N ASN A 176 -23.20 15.01 -28.70
CA ASN A 176 -24.25 16.04 -28.66
C ASN A 176 -23.81 17.37 -29.33
N LEU A 177 -22.63 17.40 -29.95
CA LEU A 177 -22.10 18.49 -30.79
C LEU A 177 -22.12 18.05 -32.26
#